data_AF-A0AB33KI44-F1
#
_entry.id   AF-A0AB33KI44-F1
#
_cell.length_a   1.000
_cell.length_b   1.000
_cell.length_c   1.000
_cell.angle_alpha   90.00
_cell.angle_beta   90.00
_cell.angle_gamma   90.00
#
_symmetry.space_group_name_H-M   'P 1'
#
loop_
_entity.id
_entity.type
_entity.pdbx_description
1 polymer ?
#
loop_
_entity_poly.entity_id
_entity_poly.type
_entity_poly.pdbx_seq_one_letter_code
_entity_poly.pdbx_strand_id
1 'polypeptide(L)' 'MSRKADEVESIQLDMADELLGHAADLLADDESTAPQVRFLAGRPTESLHQIVRVAESRGARLDALLPADDMP' A
#
# COMPACT_ATOMS: atom_id res chain seq x y z
N MET A 1 -5.08 7.41 19.43
CA MET A 1 -4.27 7.30 18.19
C MET A 1 -3.08 8.22 18.30
N SER A 2 -1.89 7.75 17.91
CA SER A 2 -0.67 8.57 17.97
C SER A 2 -0.38 9.14 16.60
N ARG A 3 -0.36 10.47 16.47
CA ARG A 3 -0.05 11.22 15.23
C ARG A 3 1.22 10.74 14.53
N LYS A 4 2.19 10.21 15.29
CA LYS A 4 3.44 9.63 14.75
C LYS A 4 3.23 8.33 13.97
N ALA A 5 2.26 7.51 14.36
CA ALA A 5 1.93 6.29 13.62
C ALA A 5 1.31 6.64 12.27
N ASP A 6 0.41 7.63 12.25
CA ASP A 6 -0.22 8.11 11.02
C ASP A 6 0.80 8.72 10.04
N GLU A 7 1.81 9.44 10.56
CA GLU A 7 2.89 10.03 9.74
C GLU A 7 3.81 8.96 9.13
N VAL A 8 4.19 7.95 9.92
CA VAL A 8 4.98 6.80 9.42
C VAL A 8 4.19 5.99 8.40
N GLU A 9 2.89 5.78 8.63
CA GLU A 9 2.00 5.12 7.67
C GLU A 9 1.92 5.91 6.34
N SER A 10 1.82 7.24 6.39
CA SER A 10 1.80 8.08 5.18
C SER A 10 3.09 7.94 4.36
N ILE A 11 4.26 8.01 5.01
CA ILE A 11 5.55 7.86 4.34
C ILE A 11 5.67 6.47 3.69
N GLN A 12 5.19 5.42 4.36
CA GLN A 12 5.18 4.07 3.79
C GLN A 12 4.28 3.93 2.56
N LEU A 13 3.14 4.61 2.54
CA LEU A 13 2.25 4.64 1.37
C LEU A 13 2.89 5.37 0.19
N ASP A 14 3.51 6.52 0.42
CA ASP A 14 4.17 7.30 -0.64
C ASP A 14 5.32 6.50 -1.29
N MET A 15 6.17 5.86 -0.47
CA MET A 15 7.25 4.99 -0.98
C MET A 15 6.71 3.80 -1.78
N ALA A 16 5.54 3.28 -1.42
CA ALA A 16 4.93 2.16 -2.13
C ALA A 16 4.34 2.61 -3.48
N ASP A 17 3.75 3.80 -3.55
CA ASP A 17 3.28 4.40 -4.79
C ASP A 17 4.43 4.66 -5.78
N GLU A 18 5.55 5.23 -5.31
CA GLU A 18 6.75 5.41 -6.13
C GLU A 18 7.29 4.08 -6.69
N LEU A 19 7.33 3.04 -5.86
CA LEU A 19 7.79 1.71 -6.28
C LEU A 19 6.85 1.08 -7.31
N LEU A 20 5.53 1.29 -7.17
CA LEU A 20 4.53 0.80 -8.12
C LEU A 20 4.62 1.55 -9.46
N GLY A 21 4.83 2.87 -9.44
CA GLY A 21 5.08 3.67 -10.64
C GLY A 21 6.32 3.17 -11.39
N HIS A 22 7.43 2.99 -10.68
CA HIS A 22 8.65 2.45 -11.27
C HIS A 22 8.46 1.02 -11.81
N ALA A 23 7.62 0.23 -11.15
CA ALA A 23 7.30 -1.11 -11.62
C ALA A 23 6.48 -1.11 -12.91
N ALA A 24 5.50 -0.21 -13.03
CA ALA A 24 4.72 -0.03 -14.24
C ALA A 24 5.60 0.41 -15.42
N ASP A 25 6.52 1.36 -15.20
CA ASP A 25 7.44 1.85 -16.22
C ASP A 25 8.35 0.74 -16.75
N LEU A 26 8.93 -0.09 -15.86
CA LEU A 26 9.81 -1.18 -16.29
C LEU A 26 9.06 -2.32 -17.00
N LEU A 27 7.79 -2.57 -16.63
CA LEU A 27 6.95 -3.56 -17.31
C LEU A 27 6.44 -3.08 -18.67
N ALA A 28 6.39 -1.77 -18.89
CA ALA A 28 6.07 -1.17 -20.18
C ALA A 28 7.27 -1.11 -21.14
N ASP A 29 8.48 -1.40 -20.64
CA ASP A 29 9.70 -1.49 -21.43
C ASP A 29 9.84 -2.88 -22.09
N ASP A 30 9.66 -2.93 -23.41
CA ASP A 30 9.78 -4.14 -24.23
C ASP A 30 11.22 -4.71 -24.28
N GLU A 31 12.23 -3.96 -23.82
CA GLU A 31 13.62 -4.45 -23.69
C GLU A 31 13.92 -5.07 -22.31
N SER A 32 12.96 -5.05 -21.38
CA SER A 32 13.13 -5.59 -20.04
C SER A 32 13.40 -7.10 -20.04
N THR A 33 14.46 -7.53 -19.35
CA THR A 33 14.84 -8.94 -19.34
C THR A 33 14.02 -9.75 -18.33
N ALA A 34 13.75 -11.03 -18.62
CA ALA A 34 12.96 -11.90 -17.74
C ALA A 34 13.45 -11.98 -16.26
N PRO A 35 14.77 -11.90 -15.94
CA PRO A 35 15.24 -11.76 -14.56
C PRO A 35 14.87 -10.43 -13.89
N GLN A 36 14.92 -9.31 -14.63
CA GLN A 36 14.52 -7.99 -14.14
C GLN A 36 13.02 -7.98 -13.84
N VAL A 37 12.19 -8.50 -14.74
CA VAL A 37 10.74 -8.64 -14.55
C VAL A 37 10.39 -9.51 -13.33
N ARG A 38 11.08 -10.64 -13.11
CA ARG A 38 10.86 -11.51 -11.92
C ARG A 38 11.28 -10.87 -10.61
N PHE A 39 12.42 -10.19 -10.58
CA PHE A 39 12.85 -9.45 -9.39
C PHE A 39 11.87 -8.33 -9.06
N LEU A 40 11.39 -7.64 -10.10
CA LEU A 40 10.42 -6.57 -9.98
C LEU A 40 9.01 -7.05 -9.65
N ALA A 41 8.60 -8.27 -9.98
CA ALA A 41 7.29 -8.81 -9.60
C ALA A 41 7.22 -9.23 -8.11
N GLY A 42 8.37 -9.59 -7.52
CA GLY A 42 8.44 -10.05 -6.12
C GLY A 42 8.24 -8.93 -5.09
N ARG A 43 8.88 -7.78 -5.29
CA ARG A 43 8.87 -6.66 -4.30
C ARG A 43 7.53 -5.90 -4.20
N PRO A 44 6.80 -5.61 -5.28
CA PRO A 44 5.50 -4.95 -5.24
C PRO A 44 4.43 -5.79 -4.56
N THR A 45 4.48 -7.12 -4.68
CA THR A 45 3.53 -8.01 -4.00
C THR A 45 3.63 -7.90 -2.47
N GLU A 46 4.83 -7.67 -1.95
CA GLU A 46 5.07 -7.49 -0.52
C GLU A 46 4.63 -6.10 -0.05
N SER A 47 4.89 -5.05 -0.85
CA SER A 47 4.40 -3.69 -0.60
C SER A 47 2.87 -3.59 -0.67
N LEU A 48 2.23 -4.23 -1.65
CA LEU A 48 0.77 -4.27 -1.78
C LEU A 48 0.10 -4.92 -0.56
N HIS A 49 0.70 -5.99 -0.01
CA HIS A 49 0.21 -6.57 1.23
C HIS A 49 0.30 -5.61 2.42
N GLN A 50 1.32 -4.76 2.49
CA GLN A 50 1.41 -3.75 3.56
C GLN A 50 0.35 -2.65 3.37
N ILE A 51 0.12 -2.19 2.14
CA ILE A 51 -0.94 -1.20 1.83
C ILE A 51 -2.31 -1.74 2.25
N VAL A 52 -2.62 -3.01 1.93
CA VAL A 52 -3.90 -3.63 2.33
C VAL A 52 -4.07 -3.63 3.84
N ARG A 53 -3.02 -3.99 4.61
CA ARG A 53 -3.09 -3.98 6.09
C ARG A 53 -3.31 -2.56 6.65
N VAL A 54 -2.67 -1.55 6.08
CA VAL A 54 -2.86 -0.15 6.50
C VAL A 54 -4.29 0.31 6.19
N ALA A 55 -4.82 -0.04 5.02
CA ALA A 55 -6.20 0.25 4.65
C ALA A 55 -7.21 -0.43 5.59
N GLU A 56 -7.02 -1.71 5.92
CA GLU A 56 -7.84 -2.44 6.88
C GLU A 56 -7.79 -1.82 8.28
N SER A 57 -6.60 -1.46 8.76
CA SER A 57 -6.41 -0.77 10.05
C SER A 57 -7.13 0.59 10.08
N ARG A 58 -7.03 1.37 9.01
CA ARG A 58 -7.74 2.66 8.89
C ARG A 58 -9.26 2.46 8.84
N GLY A 59 -9.75 1.44 8.13
CA GLY A 59 -11.16 1.06 8.09
C GLY A 59 -11.69 0.73 9.49
N ALA A 60 -11.03 -0.18 10.20
CA ALA A 60 -11.41 -0.55 11.57
C ALA A 60 -11.39 0.63 12.55
N ARG A 61 -10.44 1.56 12.38
CA ARG A 61 -10.37 2.80 13.16
C ARG A 61 -11.52 3.76 12.84
N LEU A 62 -11.94 3.83 11.58
CA LEU A 62 -13.08 4.64 11.15
C LEU A 62 -14.39 4.05 11.70
N ASP A 63 -14.57 2.74 11.57
CA ASP A 63 -15.74 2.01 12.08
C ASP A 63 -15.88 2.13 13.60
N ALA A 64 -14.77 2.13 14.34
CA ALA A 64 -14.76 2.34 15.78
C ALA A 64 -15.08 3.79 16.21
N LEU A 65 -14.94 4.75 15.30
CA LEU A 65 -15.28 6.17 15.53
C LEU A 65 -16.70 6.51 15.11
N LEU A 66 -17.29 5.71 14.21
CA LEU A 66 -18.72 5.78 13.94
C LEU A 66 -19.45 5.22 15.16
N PRO A 67 -20.38 5.98 15.78
CA PRO A 67 -21.27 5.36 16.76
C PRO A 67 -21.94 4.19 16.05
N ALA A 68 -22.02 3.02 16.69
CA ALA A 68 -22.89 1.95 16.20
C ALA A 68 -24.23 2.63 15.94
N ASP A 69 -24.66 2.70 14.69
CA ASP A 69 -25.97 3.21 14.37
C ASP A 69 -26.94 2.36 15.19
N ASP A 70 -27.41 2.92 16.31
CA ASP A 70 -28.64 2.52 16.97
C ASP A 70 -29.73 2.84 15.94
N MET A 71 -29.85 1.98 14.93
CA MET A 71 -31.05 1.88 14.14
C MET A 71 -32.10 1.17 14.99
N PRO A 72 -33.32 1.74 15.07
CA PRO A 72 -34.36 1.37 16.03
C PRO A 72 -34.87 -0.08 15.90
#